data_AF-A0A7K4B4V2-F1
#
_entry.id   AF-A0A7K4B4V2-F1
#
_cell.length_a   1.000
_cell.length_b   1.000
_cell.length_c   1.000
_cell.angle_alpha   90.00
_cell.angle_beta   90.00
_cell.angle_gamma   90.00
#
_symmetry.space_group_name_H-M   'P 1'
#
loop_
_entity.id
_entity.type
_entity.pdbx_description
1 polymer ?
#
loop_
_entity_poly.entity_id
_entity_poly.type
_entity_poly.pdbx_seq_one_letter_code
_entity_poly.pdbx_strand_id
1 'polypeptide(L)'
;MAKDLHTNAKIKNFKRTLFPVYLFTRLINGEEKKFTRPARGTLIEGIENLTVPPGSMKIYDNTIDTQNAERIDPDITMEVYLRDLPGTAVSQSLLYFPIYQVEYEFNGETWHAVIDGSSGAVHATMYPVRSSLPFGTVFFIGFMAGLLGILLGIYIHPVFFILILLGIVATRFMARSIIGARASSVEG
;
A
#
# COMPACT_ATOMS: atom_id res chain seq x y z
N MET A 1 -6.03 4.38 -0.26
CA MET A 1 -6.84 3.56 -1.19
C MET A 1 -7.94 4.44 -1.81
N ALA A 2 -8.15 4.34 -3.12
CA ALA A 2 -9.22 5.06 -3.80
C ALA A 2 -10.60 4.65 -3.28
N LYS A 3 -11.54 5.60 -3.32
CA LYS A 3 -12.94 5.36 -2.96
C LYS A 3 -13.55 4.39 -3.97
N ASP A 4 -14.35 3.44 -3.50
CA ASP A 4 -15.13 2.51 -4.35
C ASP A 4 -14.27 1.58 -5.25
N LEU A 5 -12.97 1.46 -4.97
CA LEU A 5 -12.08 0.56 -5.71
C LEU A 5 -12.57 -0.88 -5.72
N HIS A 6 -13.03 -1.37 -4.56
CA HIS A 6 -13.57 -2.72 -4.41
C HIS A 6 -14.85 -2.99 -5.21
N THR A 7 -15.61 -1.95 -5.58
CA THR A 7 -16.89 -2.07 -6.30
C THR A 7 -16.72 -1.84 -7.79
N ASN A 8 -15.91 -0.84 -8.15
CA ASN A 8 -15.83 -0.35 -9.53
C ASN A 8 -14.63 -0.90 -10.30
N ALA A 9 -13.67 -1.56 -9.64
CA ALA A 9 -12.57 -2.23 -10.33
C ALA A 9 -13.09 -3.38 -11.19
N LYS A 10 -12.53 -3.53 -12.39
CA LYS A 10 -12.83 -4.65 -13.29
C LYS A 10 -11.57 -5.44 -13.56
N ILE A 11 -11.55 -6.71 -13.17
CA ILE A 11 -10.44 -7.60 -13.51
C ILE A 11 -10.42 -7.81 -15.03
N LYS A 12 -9.28 -7.53 -15.65
CA LYS A 12 -9.04 -7.69 -17.09
C LYS A 12 -8.31 -8.97 -17.40
N ASN A 13 -7.30 -9.28 -16.58
CA ASN A 13 -6.48 -10.46 -16.73
C ASN A 13 -6.23 -11.08 -15.35
N PHE A 14 -6.25 -12.40 -15.31
CA PHE A 14 -5.97 -13.17 -14.11
C PHE A 14 -5.12 -14.37 -14.53
N LYS A 15 -3.80 -14.21 -14.45
CA LYS A 15 -2.84 -15.21 -14.90
C LYS A 15 -2.22 -15.90 -13.71
N ARG A 16 -2.31 -17.23 -13.68
CA ARG A 16 -1.62 -18.06 -12.69
C ARG A 16 -0.31 -18.59 -13.26
N THR A 17 0.76 -18.44 -12.50
CA THR A 17 2.10 -18.92 -12.86
C THR A 17 2.75 -19.63 -11.68
N LEU A 18 3.66 -20.55 -11.97
CA LEU A 18 4.54 -21.15 -10.98
C LEU A 18 5.90 -20.47 -11.08
N PHE A 19 6.20 -19.61 -10.11
CA PHE A 19 7.41 -18.80 -10.10
C PHE A 19 8.56 -19.53 -9.39
N PRO A 20 9.75 -19.64 -10.00
CA PRO A 20 10.85 -20.43 -9.47
C PRO A 20 11.61 -19.65 -8.38
N VAL A 21 11.85 -20.29 -7.24
CA VAL A 21 12.52 -19.73 -6.05
C VAL A 21 13.49 -20.73 -5.50
N TYR A 22 14.72 -20.31 -5.23
CA TYR A 22 15.69 -21.10 -4.48
C TYR A 22 15.44 -21.01 -2.99
N LEU A 23 15.44 -22.17 -2.33
CA LEU A 23 15.49 -22.28 -0.88
C LEU A 23 16.88 -22.79 -0.47
N PHE A 24 17.56 -22.00 0.35
CA PHE A 24 18.83 -22.35 0.96
C PHE A 24 18.65 -22.58 2.45
N THR A 25 19.11 -23.73 2.94
CA THR A 25 19.24 -23.98 4.37
C THR A 25 20.71 -23.85 4.75
N ARG A 26 21.01 -23.01 5.74
CA ARG A 26 22.36 -22.73 6.23
C ARG A 26 22.45 -22.99 7.72
N LEU A 27 23.59 -23.51 8.16
CA LEU A 27 23.92 -23.62 9.59
C LEU A 27 24.69 -22.39 10.03
N ILE A 28 24.10 -21.60 10.93
CA ILE A 28 24.68 -20.35 11.46
C ILE A 28 24.66 -20.46 12.98
N ASN A 29 25.83 -20.49 13.61
CA ASN A 29 25.98 -20.65 15.06
C ASN A 29 25.25 -21.87 15.65
N GLY A 30 25.21 -22.98 14.89
CA GLY A 30 24.53 -24.20 15.31
C GLY A 30 23.00 -24.22 15.08
N GLU A 31 22.43 -23.15 14.51
CA GLU A 31 21.01 -23.06 14.16
C GLU A 31 20.80 -23.13 12.64
N GLU A 32 19.82 -23.91 12.19
CA GLU A 32 19.42 -23.93 10.79
C GLU A 32 18.57 -22.71 10.44
N LYS A 33 19.03 -21.92 9.46
CA LYS A 33 18.31 -20.77 8.92
C LYS A 33 18.00 -20.96 7.45
N LYS A 34 16.79 -20.56 7.05
CA LYS A 34 16.28 -20.66 5.68
C LYS A 34 16.33 -19.30 5.00
N PHE A 35 16.84 -19.29 3.77
CA PHE A 35 16.91 -18.10 2.91
C PHE A 35 16.24 -18.41 1.58
N THR A 36 15.36 -17.53 1.13
CA THR A 36 14.72 -17.61 -0.18
C THR A 36 15.32 -16.58 -1.13
N ARG A 37 15.52 -16.97 -2.39
CA ARG A 37 15.97 -16.07 -3.46
C ARG A 37 15.21 -16.38 -4.76
N PRO A 38 14.84 -15.37 -5.55
CA PRO A 38 14.22 -15.62 -6.84
C PRO A 38 15.20 -16.38 -7.74
N ALA A 39 14.72 -17.36 -8.49
CA ALA A 39 15.52 -18.05 -9.51
C ALA A 39 15.29 -17.46 -10.92
N ARG A 40 14.53 -16.37 -10.99
CA ARG A 40 14.27 -15.62 -12.22
C ARG A 40 14.28 -14.12 -11.98
N GLY A 41 14.78 -13.35 -12.94
CA GLY A 41 14.59 -11.90 -12.96
C GLY A 41 13.10 -11.54 -12.91
N THR A 42 12.71 -10.65 -11.99
CA THR A 42 11.33 -10.23 -11.82
C THR A 42 11.23 -8.75 -11.49
N LEU A 43 10.18 -8.11 -12.00
CA LEU A 43 9.78 -6.75 -11.62
C LEU A 43 8.67 -6.76 -10.57
N ILE A 44 8.28 -7.95 -10.11
CA ILE A 44 7.21 -8.11 -9.14
C ILE A 44 7.76 -7.82 -7.75
N GLU A 45 7.20 -6.81 -7.10
CA GLU A 45 7.52 -6.49 -5.72
C GLU A 45 7.10 -7.58 -4.74
N GLY A 46 7.89 -7.74 -3.67
CA GLY A 46 7.60 -8.70 -2.60
C GLY A 46 8.06 -10.14 -2.86
N ILE A 47 8.41 -10.49 -4.11
CA ILE A 47 8.91 -11.84 -4.44
C ILE A 47 10.25 -12.17 -3.78
N GLU A 48 11.06 -11.16 -3.47
CA GLU A 48 12.39 -11.35 -2.87
C GLU A 48 12.37 -11.98 -1.46
N ASN A 49 11.23 -11.87 -0.76
CA ASN A 49 11.07 -12.34 0.63
C ASN A 49 9.89 -13.30 0.78
N LEU A 50 9.68 -14.17 -0.21
CA LEU A 50 8.65 -15.20 -0.13
C LEU A 50 8.94 -16.13 1.05
N THR A 51 7.92 -16.32 1.89
CA THR A 51 8.00 -17.20 3.06
C THR A 51 7.51 -18.58 2.67
N VAL A 52 8.33 -19.60 2.91
CA VAL A 52 7.93 -21.00 2.69
C VAL A 52 7.00 -21.44 3.83
N PRO A 53 5.72 -21.78 3.57
CA PRO A 53 4.81 -22.20 4.62
C PRO A 53 5.20 -23.59 5.15
N PRO A 54 5.12 -23.83 6.46
CA PRO A 54 5.39 -25.15 7.03
C PRO A 54 4.41 -26.20 6.48
N GLY A 55 4.92 -27.37 6.07
CA GLY A 55 4.12 -28.55 5.73
C GLY A 55 3.35 -28.52 4.39
N SER A 56 3.46 -27.46 3.59
CA SER A 56 2.67 -27.29 2.35
C SER A 56 3.41 -27.67 1.05
N MET A 57 4.65 -28.16 1.14
CA MET A 57 5.45 -28.49 -0.04
C MET A 57 4.99 -29.80 -0.67
N LYS A 58 4.71 -29.74 -1.97
CA LYS A 58 4.49 -30.92 -2.81
C LYS A 58 5.69 -31.12 -3.73
N ILE A 59 6.08 -32.37 -3.93
CA ILE A 59 7.11 -32.72 -4.91
C ILE A 59 6.52 -32.42 -6.29
N TYR A 60 7.21 -31.60 -7.07
CA TYR A 60 6.79 -31.30 -8.43
C TYR A 60 7.23 -32.44 -9.34
N ASP A 61 6.30 -33.33 -9.67
CA ASP A 61 6.48 -34.43 -10.62
C ASP A 61 5.42 -34.36 -11.74
N ASN A 62 5.49 -35.27 -12.71
CA ASN A 62 4.55 -35.31 -13.85
C ASN A 62 3.11 -35.67 -13.44
N THR A 63 2.86 -35.99 -12.17
CA THR A 63 1.54 -36.37 -11.64
C THR A 63 0.84 -35.22 -10.92
N ILE A 64 1.54 -34.10 -10.71
CA ILE A 64 0.98 -32.94 -10.01
C ILE A 64 0.01 -32.18 -10.92
N ASP A 65 -1.22 -32.00 -10.47
CA ASP A 65 -2.17 -31.11 -11.12
C ASP A 65 -1.75 -29.65 -10.89
N THR A 66 -1.22 -29.03 -11.94
CA THR A 66 -0.81 -27.63 -11.93
C THR A 66 -1.99 -26.67 -12.08
N GLN A 67 -3.21 -27.18 -12.29
CA GLN A 67 -4.44 -26.41 -12.49
C GLN A 67 -4.25 -25.32 -13.56
N ASN A 68 -3.62 -25.69 -14.69
CA ASN A 68 -3.30 -24.81 -15.82
C ASN A 68 -2.34 -23.65 -15.50
N ALA A 69 -1.58 -23.73 -14.40
CA ALA A 69 -0.55 -22.74 -14.13
C ALA A 69 0.63 -22.90 -15.09
N GLU A 70 1.04 -21.80 -15.71
CA GLU A 70 2.24 -21.78 -16.55
C GLU A 70 3.49 -21.87 -15.66
N ARG A 71 4.36 -22.85 -15.93
CA ARG A 71 5.65 -22.95 -15.25
C ARG A 71 6.65 -21.98 -15.87
N ILE A 72 7.21 -21.15 -15.02
CA ILE A 72 8.25 -20.21 -15.40
C ILE A 72 9.59 -20.88 -15.14
N ASP A 73 10.38 -21.09 -16.18
CA ASP A 73 11.72 -21.66 -16.01
C ASP A 73 12.68 -20.62 -15.39
N PRO A 74 13.64 -21.08 -14.54
CA PRO A 74 14.64 -20.20 -13.93
C PRO A 74 15.64 -19.68 -14.98
N ASP A 75 16.08 -18.43 -14.81
CA ASP A 75 17.12 -17.79 -15.64
C ASP A 75 18.31 -17.27 -14.83
N ILE A 76 18.23 -17.28 -13.50
CA ILE A 76 19.33 -16.95 -12.59
C ILE A 76 19.89 -18.25 -12.04
N THR A 77 21.19 -18.47 -12.16
CA THR A 77 21.83 -19.64 -11.60
C THR A 77 22.06 -19.49 -10.09
N MET A 78 22.06 -20.60 -9.38
CA MET A 78 22.13 -20.61 -7.91
C MET A 78 23.45 -20.03 -7.37
N GLU A 79 24.54 -20.17 -8.13
CA GLU A 79 25.90 -19.75 -7.77
C GLU A 79 25.99 -18.26 -7.47
N VAL A 80 25.14 -17.46 -8.11
CA VAL A 80 25.06 -16.00 -7.92
C VAL A 80 24.81 -15.66 -6.44
N TYR A 81 24.00 -16.45 -5.74
CA TYR A 81 23.63 -16.19 -4.35
C TYR A 81 24.57 -16.82 -3.33
N LEU A 82 25.37 -17.82 -3.71
CA LEU A 82 26.15 -18.61 -2.76
C LEU A 82 27.19 -17.79 -2.01
N ARG A 83 27.73 -16.74 -2.64
CA ARG A 83 28.78 -15.88 -2.08
C ARG A 83 28.26 -14.99 -0.95
N ASP A 84 26.98 -14.64 -1.00
CA ASP A 84 26.36 -13.69 -0.07
C ASP A 84 25.65 -14.40 1.09
N LEU A 85 25.58 -15.73 1.07
CA LEU A 85 24.89 -16.52 2.09
C LEU A 85 25.82 -16.87 3.25
N PRO A 86 25.45 -16.52 4.50
CA PRO A 86 26.27 -16.82 5.67
C PRO A 86 26.20 -18.30 6.09
N GLY A 87 27.20 -18.73 6.85
CA GLY A 87 27.25 -20.05 7.48
C GLY A 87 27.55 -21.21 6.51
N THR A 88 27.39 -22.42 7.01
CA THR A 88 27.70 -23.65 6.25
C THR A 88 26.47 -24.11 5.45
N ALA A 89 26.68 -24.57 4.21
CA ALA A 89 25.61 -25.14 3.40
C ALA A 89 25.05 -26.43 4.03
N VAL A 90 23.72 -26.51 4.18
CA VAL A 90 23.04 -27.75 4.62
C VAL A 90 22.25 -28.35 3.47
N SER A 91 21.36 -27.58 2.85
CA SER A 91 20.56 -28.02 1.71
C SER A 91 20.20 -26.88 0.78
N GLN A 92 19.92 -27.24 -0.47
CA GLN A 92 19.58 -26.33 -1.56
C GLN A 92 18.48 -26.97 -2.40
N SER A 93 17.41 -26.23 -2.63
CA SER A 93 16.26 -26.74 -3.38
C SER A 93 15.70 -25.68 -4.31
N LEU A 94 15.20 -26.10 -5.47
CA LEU A 94 14.35 -25.27 -6.33
C LEU A 94 12.88 -25.53 -5.99
N LEU A 95 12.18 -24.47 -5.63
CA LEU A 95 10.76 -24.46 -5.32
C LEU A 95 9.99 -23.67 -6.37
N TYR A 96 8.69 -23.95 -6.48
CA TYR A 96 7.78 -23.21 -7.32
C TYR A 96 6.64 -22.65 -6.49
N PHE A 97 6.53 -21.32 -6.45
CA PHE A 97 5.47 -20.62 -5.75
C PHE A 97 4.31 -20.32 -6.71
N PRO A 98 3.06 -20.62 -6.34
CA PRO A 98 1.91 -20.21 -7.12
C PRO A 98 1.74 -18.69 -7.03
N ILE A 99 1.92 -17.98 -8.13
CA ILE A 99 1.80 -16.54 -8.22
C ILE A 99 0.63 -16.19 -9.14
N TYR A 100 -0.27 -15.35 -8.66
CA TYR A 100 -1.38 -14.81 -9.46
C TYR A 100 -1.09 -13.37 -9.84
N GLN A 101 -0.98 -13.12 -11.13
CA GLN A 101 -0.85 -11.78 -11.69
C GLN A 101 -2.25 -11.28 -12.05
N VAL A 102 -2.65 -10.19 -11.41
CA VAL A 102 -3.95 -9.56 -11.58
C VAL A 102 -3.78 -8.24 -12.28
N GLU A 103 -4.39 -8.11 -13.44
CA GLU A 103 -4.56 -6.84 -14.13
C GLU A 103 -6.00 -6.38 -13.94
N TYR A 104 -6.18 -5.15 -13.49
CA TYR A 104 -7.51 -4.59 -13.26
C TYR A 104 -7.60 -3.15 -13.76
N GLU A 105 -8.76 -2.78 -14.27
CA GLU A 105 -9.07 -1.42 -14.70
C GLU A 105 -9.85 -0.69 -13.61
N PHE A 106 -9.44 0.54 -13.30
CA PHE A 106 -10.18 1.44 -12.41
C PHE A 106 -10.04 2.88 -12.89
N ASN A 107 -11.16 3.59 -13.03
CA ASN A 107 -11.24 4.94 -13.58
C ASN A 107 -10.58 5.11 -14.98
N GLY A 108 -10.63 4.07 -15.81
CA GLY A 108 -10.03 4.09 -17.15
C GLY A 108 -8.51 3.87 -17.17
N GLU A 109 -7.88 3.64 -16.02
CA GLU A 109 -6.47 3.29 -15.90
C GLU A 109 -6.29 1.81 -15.56
N THR A 110 -5.26 1.19 -16.11
CA THR A 110 -4.89 -0.20 -15.84
C THR A 110 -3.87 -0.27 -14.70
N TRP A 111 -4.12 -1.19 -13.78
CA TRP A 111 -3.33 -1.40 -12.58
C TRP A 111 -2.95 -2.87 -12.45
N HIS A 112 -1.85 -3.12 -11.74
CA HIS A 112 -1.31 -4.46 -11.54
C HIS A 112 -1.19 -4.78 -10.06
N ALA A 113 -1.57 -5.99 -9.70
CA ALA A 113 -1.31 -6.57 -8.40
C ALA A 113 -0.84 -8.01 -8.57
N VAL A 114 -0.05 -8.47 -7.62
CA VAL A 114 0.41 -9.86 -7.56
C VAL A 114 0.01 -10.46 -6.23
N ILE A 115 -0.52 -11.68 -6.27
CA ILE A 115 -0.91 -12.44 -5.08
C ILE A 115 0.01 -13.64 -4.96
N ASP A 116 0.67 -13.75 -3.81
CA ASP A 116 1.33 -14.98 -3.41
C ASP A 116 0.27 -16.01 -3.01
N GLY A 117 0.10 -17.04 -3.82
CA GLY A 117 -0.86 -18.11 -3.58
C GLY A 117 -0.51 -19.02 -2.42
N SER A 118 0.72 -18.97 -1.90
CA SER A 118 1.15 -19.75 -0.73
C SER A 118 0.80 -19.05 0.59
N SER A 119 0.90 -17.72 0.66
CA SER A 119 0.61 -16.94 1.87
C SER A 119 -0.70 -16.15 1.84
N GLY A 120 -1.25 -15.91 0.64
CA GLY A 120 -2.35 -14.98 0.41
C GLY A 120 -1.93 -13.50 0.42
N ALA A 121 -0.63 -13.20 0.55
CA ALA A 121 -0.13 -11.83 0.55
C ALA A 121 -0.36 -11.17 -0.82
N VAL A 122 -0.77 -9.91 -0.81
CA VAL A 122 -1.00 -9.10 -2.02
C VAL A 122 0.08 -8.01 -2.10
N HIS A 123 0.75 -7.94 -3.23
CA HIS A 123 1.82 -7.01 -3.54
C HIS A 123 1.43 -6.15 -4.74
N ALA A 124 1.57 -4.83 -4.64
CA ALA A 124 1.30 -3.90 -5.72
C ALA A 124 2.23 -2.68 -5.62
N THR A 125 3.06 -2.47 -6.64
CA THR A 125 3.99 -1.32 -6.75
C THR A 125 3.25 0.01 -6.73
N MET A 126 2.15 0.08 -7.45
CA MET A 126 1.30 1.26 -7.55
C MET A 126 -0.15 0.83 -7.47
N TYR A 127 -0.97 1.65 -6.82
CA TYR A 127 -2.39 1.40 -6.66
C TYR A 127 -3.18 2.71 -6.76
N PRO A 128 -4.47 2.65 -7.14
CA PRO A 128 -5.32 3.83 -7.22
C PRO A 128 -5.36 4.57 -5.88
N VAL A 129 -4.86 5.80 -5.89
CA VAL A 129 -4.97 6.72 -4.77
C VAL A 129 -6.24 7.55 -4.88
N ARG A 130 -6.72 8.04 -3.73
CA ARG A 130 -7.91 8.88 -3.71
C ARG A 130 -7.57 10.23 -4.37
N SER A 131 -8.38 10.64 -5.35
CA SER A 131 -8.21 11.96 -5.97
C SER A 131 -8.33 13.08 -4.93
N SER A 132 -7.36 13.99 -4.91
CA SER A 132 -7.38 15.21 -4.10
C SER A 132 -8.07 16.38 -4.81
N LEU A 133 -8.46 16.22 -6.08
CA LEU A 133 -9.05 17.29 -6.89
C LEU A 133 -10.26 17.96 -6.24
N PRO A 134 -11.23 17.23 -5.64
CA PRO A 134 -12.39 17.89 -5.01
C PRO A 134 -11.98 18.83 -3.88
N PHE A 135 -10.97 18.46 -3.09
CA PHE A 135 -10.46 19.32 -2.01
C PHE A 135 -9.75 20.56 -2.57
N GLY A 136 -8.95 20.38 -3.63
CA GLY A 136 -8.30 21.49 -4.34
C GLY A 136 -9.33 22.47 -4.91
N THR A 137 -10.41 21.97 -5.52
CA THR A 137 -11.49 22.80 -6.07
C THR A 137 -12.20 23.59 -4.99
N VAL A 138 -12.60 22.94 -3.89
CA VAL A 138 -13.27 23.63 -2.76
C VAL A 138 -12.34 24.68 -2.15
N PHE A 139 -11.07 24.36 -1.95
CA PHE A 139 -10.07 25.32 -1.46
C PHE A 139 -9.95 26.53 -2.39
N PHE A 140 -9.81 26.29 -3.71
CA PHE A 140 -9.65 27.35 -4.69
C PHE A 140 -10.88 28.27 -4.75
N ILE A 141 -12.10 27.70 -4.76
CA ILE A 141 -13.35 28.46 -4.75
C ILE A 141 -13.45 29.30 -3.48
N GLY A 142 -13.19 28.70 -2.30
CA GLY A 142 -13.23 29.40 -1.03
C GLY A 142 -12.18 30.52 -0.95
N PHE A 143 -10.98 30.27 -1.45
CA PHE A 143 -9.90 31.25 -1.51
C PHE A 143 -10.28 32.43 -2.41
N MET A 144 -10.79 32.18 -3.62
CA MET A 144 -11.25 33.23 -4.53
C MET A 144 -12.40 34.04 -3.95
N ALA A 145 -13.40 33.37 -3.35
CA ALA A 145 -14.52 34.05 -2.69
C ALA A 145 -14.05 34.95 -1.54
N GLY A 146 -13.11 34.46 -0.72
CA GLY A 146 -12.50 35.24 0.35
C GLY A 146 -11.73 36.44 -0.17
N LEU A 147 -10.95 36.27 -1.25
CA LEU A 147 -10.18 37.34 -1.88
C LEU A 147 -11.09 38.42 -2.46
N LEU A 148 -12.20 38.03 -3.10
CA LEU A 148 -13.24 38.94 -3.58
C LEU A 148 -13.93 39.68 -2.42
N GLY A 149 -14.24 38.99 -1.33
CA GLY A 149 -14.79 39.59 -0.12
C GLY A 149 -13.87 40.63 0.51
N ILE A 150 -12.55 40.34 0.55
CA ILE A 150 -11.54 41.29 1.02
C ILE A 150 -11.51 42.53 0.13
N LEU A 151 -11.45 42.36 -1.20
CA LEU A 151 -11.43 43.47 -2.16
C LEU A 151 -12.69 44.35 -2.06
N LEU A 152 -13.87 43.73 -2.00
CA LEU A 152 -15.14 44.45 -1.86
C LEU A 152 -15.23 45.19 -0.53
N GLY A 153 -14.79 44.60 0.58
CA GLY A 153 -14.83 45.30 1.86
C GLY A 153 -13.85 46.47 1.93
N ILE A 154 -12.70 46.40 1.25
CA ILE A 154 -11.77 47.54 1.12
C ILE A 154 -12.45 48.65 0.32
N TYR A 155 -13.14 48.29 -0.76
CA TYR A 155 -13.86 49.24 -1.61
C TYR A 155 -15.03 49.93 -0.88
N ILE A 156 -15.77 49.21 -0.04
CA ILE A 156 -16.90 49.77 0.73
C ILE A 156 -16.38 50.66 1.87
N HIS A 157 -15.72 50.07 2.87
CA HIS A 157 -15.02 50.80 3.93
C HIS A 157 -14.23 49.82 4.82
N PRO A 158 -12.92 50.03 5.07
CA PRO A 158 -12.10 49.08 5.83
C PRO A 158 -12.52 48.88 7.29
N VAL A 159 -13.32 49.79 7.86
CA VAL A 159 -13.90 49.68 9.22
C VAL A 159 -14.71 48.39 9.42
N PHE A 160 -15.37 47.86 8.38
CA PHE A 160 -16.17 46.65 8.53
C PHE A 160 -15.33 45.42 8.88
N PHE A 161 -14.08 45.32 8.39
CA PHE A 161 -13.18 44.23 8.79
C PHE A 161 -12.76 44.33 10.26
N ILE A 162 -12.54 45.54 10.75
CA ILE A 162 -12.22 45.80 12.17
C ILE A 162 -13.39 45.38 13.06
N LEU A 163 -14.62 45.70 12.66
CA LEU A 163 -15.83 45.31 13.39
C LEU A 163 -16.04 43.79 13.40
N ILE A 164 -15.79 43.10 12.28
CA ILE A 164 -15.85 41.63 12.21
C ILE A 164 -14.83 41.00 13.17
N LEU A 165 -13.57 41.48 13.17
CA LEU A 165 -12.53 40.99 14.08
C LEU A 165 -12.88 41.25 15.55
N LEU A 166 -13.37 42.45 15.88
CA LEU A 166 -13.85 42.79 17.22
C LEU A 166 -15.00 41.89 17.66
N GLY A 167 -15.95 41.60 16.75
CA GLY A 167 -17.05 40.67 16.99
C GLY A 167 -16.55 39.27 17.37
N ILE A 168 -15.64 38.70 16.60
CA ILE A 168 -15.05 37.36 16.88
C ILE A 168 -14.35 37.35 18.25
N VAL A 169 -13.57 38.39 18.56
CA VAL A 169 -12.88 38.52 19.87
C VAL A 169 -13.89 38.64 21.01
N ALA A 170 -14.92 39.48 20.86
CA ALA A 170 -15.97 39.66 21.86
C ALA A 170 -16.75 38.37 22.11
N THR A 171 -17.13 37.64 21.06
CA THR A 171 -17.79 36.34 21.19
C THR A 171 -16.91 35.32 21.89
N ARG A 172 -15.61 35.27 21.56
CA ARG A 172 -14.66 34.36 22.24
C ARG A 172 -14.49 34.71 23.72
N PHE A 173 -14.46 35.99 24.05
CA PHE A 173 -14.39 36.46 25.43
C PHE A 173 -15.66 36.10 26.22
N MET A 174 -16.85 36.34 25.66
CA MET A 174 -18.13 35.93 26.25
C MET A 174 -18.24 34.41 26.42
N ALA A 175 -17.82 33.62 25.42
CA ALA A 175 -17.84 32.17 25.55
C ALA A 175 -16.97 31.69 26.72
N ARG A 176 -15.78 32.28 26.91
CA ARG A 176 -14.91 31.98 28.04
C ARG A 176 -15.50 32.41 29.39
N SER A 177 -16.13 33.58 29.47
CA SER A 177 -16.73 34.03 30.73
C SER A 177 -17.93 33.18 31.14
N ILE A 178 -18.76 32.76 30.19
CA ILE A 178 -19.92 31.88 30.44
C ILE A 178 -19.47 30.47 30.86
N ILE A 179 -18.47 29.89 30.18
CA ILE A 179 -17.93 28.57 30.53
C ILE A 179 -17.21 28.61 31.89
N GLY A 180 -16.42 29.65 32.15
CA GLY A 180 -15.75 29.85 33.44
C GLY A 180 -16.72 30.03 34.61
N ALA A 181 -17.79 30.80 34.42
CA ALA A 181 -18.83 31.01 35.45
C ALA A 181 -19.63 29.72 35.77
N ARG A 182 -19.77 28.81 34.79
CA ARG A 182 -20.39 27.50 35.02
C ARG A 182 -19.49 26.54 35.79
N ALA A 183 -18.17 26.59 35.60
CA ALA A 183 -17.23 25.73 36.33
C ALA A 183 -17.18 26.06 37.84
N SER A 184 -17.24 27.34 38.22
CA SER A 184 -17.24 27.77 39.62
C SER A 184 -18.56 27.53 40.37
N SER A 185 -19.64 27.17 39.67
CA SER A 185 -20.95 26.86 40.26
C SER A 185 -21.14 25.38 40.60
N VAL A 186 -20.22 24.50 40.19
CA VAL A 186 -20.30 23.05 40.39
C VAL A 186 -19.40 22.57 41.54
N GLU A 187 -18.47 23.41 42.00
CA GLU A 187 -17.56 23.13 43.12
C GLU A 187 -17.97 23.81 44.45
N GLY A 188 -19.17 24.39 44.53
CA GLY A 188 -19.72 25.07 45.71
C GLY A 188 -20.86 24.32 46.37
#